data_AF-A0A537KV86-F1
#
_entry.id   AF-A0A537KV86-F1
#
_cell.length_a   1.000
_cell.length_b   1.000
_cell.length_c   1.000
_cell.angle_alpha   90.00
_cell.angle_beta   90.00
_cell.angle_gamma   90.00
#
_symmetry.space_group_name_H-M   'P 1'
#
loop_
_entity.id
_entity.type
_entity.pdbx_description
1 polymer ?
#
loop_
_entity_poly.entity_id
_entity_poly.type
_entity_poly.pdbx_seq_one_letter_code
_entity_poly.pdbx_strand_id
1 'polypeptide(L)'
;MFKALILVAALQLTVDEAMSQPNCDVVKIAADYARTRWPVDLTTDRRVIRSFDGNVWKVRFSLPDNTLGYVPEIGIDQRTCQVVSAVLWQ
;
A
#
# COMPACT_ATOMS: atom_id res chain seq x y z
N MET A 1 -56.04 -30.14 19.49
CA MET A 1 -55.04 -30.18 18.39
C MET A 1 -54.42 -28.78 18.28
N PHE A 2 -53.26 -28.55 18.89
CA PHE A 2 -52.58 -27.25 18.88
C PHE A 2 -51.45 -27.30 17.83
N LYS A 3 -51.54 -26.45 16.80
CA LYS A 3 -50.49 -26.24 15.79
C LYS A 3 -49.40 -25.37 16.42
N ALA A 4 -48.20 -25.93 16.59
CA ALA A 4 -47.01 -25.14 16.89
C ALA A 4 -46.46 -24.56 15.56
N LEU A 5 -46.55 -23.24 15.40
CA LEU A 5 -45.80 -22.52 14.38
C LEU A 5 -44.38 -22.29 14.91
N ILE A 6 -43.39 -22.89 14.27
CA ILE A 6 -41.98 -22.60 14.53
C ILE A 6 -41.59 -21.42 13.63
N LEU A 7 -41.37 -20.25 14.23
CA LEU A 7 -40.72 -19.13 13.57
C LEU A 7 -39.22 -19.42 13.49
N VAL A 8 -38.69 -19.59 12.28
CA VAL A 8 -37.24 -19.61 12.03
C VAL A 8 -36.80 -18.18 11.79
N ALA A 9 -36.15 -17.58 12.79
CA ALA A 9 -35.48 -16.29 12.63
C ALA A 9 -34.14 -16.53 11.91
N ALA A 10 -34.04 -16.13 10.64
CA ALA A 10 -32.78 -16.08 9.93
C ALA A 10 -31.95 -14.91 10.47
N LEU A 11 -30.87 -15.21 11.23
CA LEU A 11 -29.85 -14.21 11.53
C LEU A 11 -29.13 -13.83 10.23
N GLN A 12 -29.42 -12.66 9.70
CA GLN A 12 -28.60 -12.05 8.65
C GLN A 12 -27.36 -11.45 9.31
N LEU A 13 -26.25 -12.18 9.25
CA LEU A 13 -24.93 -11.64 9.56
C LEU A 13 -24.49 -10.74 8.41
N THR A 14 -24.85 -9.46 8.46
CA THR A 14 -24.20 -8.43 7.65
C THR A 14 -22.85 -8.11 8.28
N VAL A 15 -21.83 -8.90 7.95
CA VAL A 15 -20.45 -8.57 8.31
C VAL A 15 -19.97 -7.51 7.31
N ASP A 16 -20.27 -6.26 7.60
CA ASP A 16 -19.55 -5.10 7.04
C ASP A 16 -18.30 -4.90 7.91
N GLU A 17 -17.36 -5.85 7.88
CA GLU A 17 -16.04 -5.60 8.44
C GLU A 17 -15.29 -4.73 7.44
N ALA A 18 -15.32 -3.42 7.68
CA ALA A 18 -14.29 -2.52 7.19
C ALA A 18 -12.95 -3.05 7.71
N MET A 19 -12.29 -3.91 6.93
CA MET A 19 -11.01 -4.50 7.30
C MET A 19 -10.06 -3.37 7.64
N SER A 20 -9.61 -3.34 8.90
CA SER A 20 -8.60 -2.38 9.35
C SER A 20 -7.36 -2.57 8.48
N GLN A 21 -7.05 -1.57 7.64
CA GLN A 21 -5.83 -1.61 6.85
C GLN A 21 -4.64 -1.60 7.81
N PRO A 22 -3.63 -2.46 7.60
CA PRO A 22 -2.43 -2.43 8.44
C PRO A 22 -1.81 -1.03 8.41
N ASN A 23 -1.33 -0.57 9.57
CA ASN A 23 -0.62 0.69 9.68
C ASN A 23 0.80 0.56 9.11
N CYS A 24 0.92 0.54 7.78
CA CYS A 24 2.19 0.40 7.09
C CYS A 24 2.90 1.76 6.97
N ASP A 25 4.17 1.84 7.39
CA ASP A 25 5.03 2.96 7.00
C ASP A 25 5.57 2.73 5.58
N VAL A 26 4.72 3.06 4.60
CA VAL A 26 4.98 2.82 3.18
C VAL A 26 6.23 3.51 2.66
N VAL A 27 6.60 4.66 3.24
CA VAL A 27 7.78 5.41 2.79
C VAL A 27 9.04 4.75 3.31
N LYS A 28 9.04 4.32 4.56
CA LYS A 28 10.15 3.54 5.11
C LYS A 28 10.35 2.23 4.33
N ILE A 29 9.28 1.48 4.08
CA ILE A 29 9.35 0.23 3.31
C ILE A 29 9.92 0.48 1.91
N ALA A 30 9.42 1.51 1.20
CA ALA A 30 9.91 1.86 -0.12
C ALA A 30 11.39 2.30 -0.10
N ALA A 31 11.81 3.07 0.90
CA ALA A 31 13.18 3.56 1.02
C ALA A 31 14.16 2.43 1.35
N ASP A 32 13.80 1.54 2.28
CA ASP A 32 14.60 0.37 2.63
C ASP A 32 14.73 -0.58 1.43
N TYR A 33 13.63 -0.83 0.71
CA TYR A 33 13.67 -1.65 -0.50
C TYR A 33 14.53 -1.02 -1.60
N ALA A 34 14.34 0.26 -1.90
CA ALA A 34 15.10 0.94 -2.94
C ALA A 34 16.61 0.97 -2.62
N ARG A 35 17.01 1.21 -1.37
CA ARG A 35 18.42 1.17 -0.91
C ARG A 35 19.06 -0.21 -1.03
N THR A 36 18.28 -1.28 -0.84
CA THR A 36 18.80 -2.65 -0.99
C THR A 36 18.86 -3.07 -2.47
N ARG A 37 17.95 -2.57 -3.31
CA ARG A 37 17.84 -2.98 -4.71
C ARG A 37 18.76 -2.22 -5.65
N TRP A 38 18.98 -0.92 -5.41
CA TRP A 38 19.74 -0.04 -6.30
C TRP A 38 20.73 0.84 -5.53
N PRO A 39 21.88 1.17 -6.13
CA PRO A 39 22.87 2.08 -5.54
C PRO A 39 22.42 3.55 -5.71
N VAL A 40 21.22 3.89 -5.25
CA VAL A 40 20.66 5.25 -5.31
C VAL A 40 20.71 5.89 -3.93
N ASP A 41 21.18 7.14 -3.88
CA ASP A 41 21.16 7.92 -2.65
C ASP A 41 19.77 8.54 -2.45
N LEU A 42 19.00 7.97 -1.54
CA LEU A 42 17.70 8.49 -1.09
C LEU A 42 17.94 9.42 0.10
N THR A 43 18.46 10.60 -0.21
CA THR A 43 18.67 11.69 0.72
C THR A 43 17.34 12.24 1.28
N THR A 44 17.38 12.84 2.46
CA THR A 44 16.20 13.35 3.18
C THR A 44 15.48 14.51 2.50
N ASP A 45 16.11 15.15 1.51
CA ASP A 45 15.56 16.24 0.70
C ASP A 45 14.73 15.74 -0.50
N ARG A 46 14.75 14.43 -0.80
CA ARG A 46 13.88 13.87 -1.84
C ARG A 46 12.42 13.94 -1.42
N ARG A 47 11.58 14.59 -2.23
CA ARG A 47 10.13 14.57 -2.01
C ARG A 47 9.60 13.18 -2.36
N VAL A 48 8.57 12.77 -1.63
CA VAL A 48 7.91 11.49 -1.85
C VAL A 48 6.53 11.74 -2.44
N ILE A 49 6.30 11.19 -3.62
CA ILE A 49 5.00 11.22 -4.28
C ILE A 49 4.32 9.89 -3.99
N ARG A 50 3.15 9.95 -3.35
CA ARG A 50 2.32 8.78 -3.06
C ARG A 50 1.10 8.80 -3.98
N SER A 51 0.87 7.71 -4.69
CA SER A 51 -0.36 7.49 -5.45
C SER A 51 -0.90 6.08 -5.16
N PHE A 52 -2.09 5.80 -5.66
CA PHE A 52 -2.74 4.51 -5.48
C PHE A 52 -3.19 3.95 -6.83
N ASP A 53 -3.09 2.64 -6.97
CA ASP A 53 -3.53 1.88 -8.13
C ASP A 53 -4.18 0.59 -7.62
N GLY A 54 -5.52 0.61 -7.51
CA GLY A 54 -6.27 -0.44 -6.83
C GLY A 54 -5.81 -0.64 -5.38
N ASN A 55 -5.37 -1.86 -5.05
CA ASN A 55 -4.87 -2.23 -3.72
C ASN A 55 -3.36 -1.97 -3.53
N VAL A 56 -2.72 -1.21 -4.42
CA VAL A 56 -1.28 -0.95 -4.36
C VAL A 56 -1.03 0.53 -4.11
N TRP A 57 -0.25 0.85 -3.07
CA TRP A 57 0.36 2.16 -2.92
C TRP A 57 1.60 2.26 -3.80
N LYS A 58 1.70 3.30 -4.61
CA LYS A 58 2.92 3.63 -5.36
C LYS A 58 3.65 4.77 -4.66
N VAL A 59 4.92 4.54 -4.36
CA VAL A 59 5.81 5.49 -3.68
C VAL A 59 6.94 5.82 -4.63
N ARG A 60 6.95 7.05 -5.16
CA ARG A 60 7.99 7.55 -6.08
C ARG A 60 8.84 8.61 -5.39
N PHE A 61 10.16 8.48 -5.48
CA PHE A 61 11.11 9.44 -4.91
C PHE A 61 11.51 10.49 -5.96
N SER A 62 11.15 11.75 -5.76
CA SER A 62 11.56 12.80 -6.69
C SER A 62 13.02 13.18 -6.49
N LEU A 63 13.64 13.70 -7.56
CA LEU A 63 14.89 14.42 -7.46
C LEU A 63 14.60 15.88 -7.08
N PRO A 64 15.60 16.60 -6.54
CA PRO A 64 15.56 18.05 -6.48
C PRO A 64 15.44 18.66 -7.88
N ASP A 65 14.91 19.88 -7.96
CA ASP A 65 14.80 20.60 -9.22
C ASP A 65 16.19 20.75 -9.88
N ASN A 66 16.23 20.71 -11.21
CA ASN A 66 17.47 20.75 -12.01
C ASN A 66 18.49 19.62 -11.74
N THR A 67 18.08 18.53 -11.08
CA THR A 67 18.93 17.36 -10.87
C THR A 67 18.54 16.25 -11.85
N LEU A 68 19.53 15.70 -12.57
CA LEU A 68 19.37 14.49 -13.38
C LEU A 68 19.75 13.26 -12.55
N GLY A 69 19.03 12.16 -12.74
CA GLY A 69 19.35 10.92 -12.07
C GLY A 69 18.21 9.93 -12.08
N TYR A 70 18.40 8.83 -11.37
CA TYR A 70 17.41 7.78 -11.28
C TYR A 70 16.37 8.04 -10.17
N VAL A 71 15.11 7.75 -10.51
CA VAL A 71 13.95 7.91 -9.65
C VAL A 71 13.30 6.54 -9.42
N PRO A 72 13.43 5.93 -8.24
CA PRO A 72 12.72 4.71 -7.94
C PRO A 72 11.23 4.97 -7.67
N GLU A 73 10.40 4.05 -8.16
CA GLU A 73 8.99 3.91 -7.78
C GLU A 73 8.75 2.49 -7.24
N ILE A 74 8.21 2.41 -6.03
CA ILE A 74 7.94 1.15 -5.34
C ILE A 74 6.43 0.98 -5.16
N GLY A 75 5.89 -0.17 -5.58
CA GLY A 75 4.53 -0.58 -5.32
C GLY A 75 4.45 -1.46 -4.07
N ILE A 76 3.58 -1.09 -3.13
CA ILE A 76 3.37 -1.78 -1.85
C ILE A 76 1.90 -2.18 -1.76
N ASP A 77 1.64 -3.47 -1.52
CA ASP A 77 0.28 -3.96 -1.30
C ASP A 77 -0.28 -3.44 0.03
N GLN A 78 -1.49 -2.87 -0.03
CA GLN A 78 -2.16 -2.21 1.10
C GLN A 78 -2.58 -3.16 2.20
N ARG A 79 -2.74 -4.45 1.90
CA ARG A 79 -3.27 -5.46 2.84
C ARG A 79 -2.15 -6.15 3.60
N THR A 80 -0.97 -6.21 3.00
CA THR A 80 0.16 -7.01 3.51
C THR A 80 1.39 -6.18 3.84
N CYS A 81 1.43 -4.89 3.47
CA CYS A 81 2.62 -4.04 3.53
C CYS A 81 3.81 -4.58 2.72
N GLN A 82 3.61 -5.52 1.80
CA GLN A 82 4.70 -6.13 1.04
C GLN A 82 4.97 -5.38 -0.26
N VAL A 83 6.25 -5.32 -0.66
CA VAL A 83 6.63 -4.77 -1.97
C VAL A 83 6.20 -5.76 -3.06
N VAL A 84 5.37 -5.28 -3.99
CA VAL A 84 4.82 -6.08 -5.10
C VAL A 84 5.30 -5.61 -6.48
N SER A 85 5.86 -4.41 -6.57
CA SER A 85 6.49 -3.92 -7.79
C SER A 85 7.59 -2.89 -7.50
N ALA A 86 8.53 -2.76 -8.43
CA ALA A 86 9.64 -1.82 -8.31
C ALA A 86 10.13 -1.44 -9.71
N VAL A 87 10.19 -0.14 -9.99
CA VAL A 87 10.66 0.41 -11.27
C VAL A 87 11.66 1.53 -11.01
N LEU A 88 12.68 1.64 -11.87
CA LEU A 88 13.66 2.72 -11.84
C LEU A 88 13.48 3.58 -13.10
N TRP A 89 13.10 4.84 -12.91
CA TRP A 89 12.93 5.83 -13.97
C TRP A 89 14.22 6.62 -14.19
N GLN A 90 14.47 7.08 -15.42
CA GLN A 90 15.60 7.94 -15.80
C GLN A 90 15.08 9.24 -16.42
#